data_AF-A0A1B7MGC9-F1
#
_entry.id   AF-A0A1B7MGC9-F1
#
_cell.length_a   1.000
_cell.length_b   1.000
_cell.length_c   1.000
_cell.angle_alpha   90.00
_cell.angle_beta   90.00
_cell.angle_gamma   90.00
#
_symmetry.space_group_name_H-M   'P 1'
#
loop_
_entity.id
_entity.type
_entity.pdbx_description
1 polymer ?
#
loop_
_entity_poly.entity_id
_entity_poly.type
_entity_poly.pdbx_seq_one_letter_code
_entity_poly.pdbx_strand_id
1 'polypeptide(L)'
;LTIEHLNDLGIPNNAFLWPEERKLAAHVLKNNEMALAWDKSKKGCFHDNYFPPAIIPTIKHIPWVHRQPPIPPGIHDEVIALIKSKIASGVYEPS
;
A
#
# COMPACT_ATOMS: atom_id res chain seq x y z
N LEU A 1 16.54 1.40 1.87
CA LEU A 1 16.53 0.53 3.06
C LEU A 1 17.19 1.30 4.21
N THR A 2 16.44 1.69 5.25
CA THR A 2 16.98 2.33 6.47
C THR A 2 17.34 1.26 7.52
N ILE A 3 18.14 1.63 8.52
CA ILE A 3 18.51 0.72 9.63
C ILE A 3 17.25 0.28 10.40
N GLU A 4 16.29 1.19 10.58
CA GLU A 4 15.00 0.92 11.21
C GLU A 4 14.23 -0.19 10.48
N HIS A 5 14.07 -0.08 9.16
CA HIS A 5 13.42 -1.11 8.35
C HIS A 5 14.12 -2.47 8.40
N LEU A 6 15.46 -2.48 8.52
CA LEU A 6 16.22 -3.72 8.65
C LEU A 6 15.99 -4.37 10.04
N ASN A 7 15.84 -3.54 11.08
CA ASN A 7 15.48 -4.00 12.42
C ASN A 7 14.04 -4.54 12.47
N ASP A 8 13.09 -3.89 11.79
CA ASP A 8 11.71 -4.36 11.68
C ASP A 8 11.62 -5.76 11.03
N LEU A 9 12.50 -6.02 10.06
CA LEU A 9 12.63 -7.35 9.45
C LEU A 9 13.33 -8.39 10.35
N GLY A 10 13.89 -7.98 11.50
CA GLY A 10 14.55 -8.86 12.46
C GLY A 10 15.86 -9.49 11.97
N ILE A 11 16.36 -9.11 10.80
CA ILE A 11 17.59 -9.67 10.19
C ILE A 11 18.84 -9.48 11.03
N PRO A 12 19.11 -8.29 11.62
CA PRO A 12 20.35 -8.10 12.38
C PRO A 12 20.36 -8.91 13.68
N ASN A 13 19.19 -9.17 14.28
CA ASN A 13 19.05 -9.91 15.53
C ASN A 13 18.75 -11.40 15.34
N ASN A 14 18.78 -11.89 14.11
CA ASN A 14 18.47 -13.27 13.80
C ASN A 14 19.61 -14.21 14.25
N ALA A 15 19.32 -15.08 15.23
CA ALA A 15 20.26 -16.05 15.78
C ALA A 15 20.48 -17.28 14.86
N PHE A 16 19.60 -17.50 13.88
CA PHE A 16 19.73 -18.59 12.91
C PHE A 16 20.77 -18.27 11.82
N LEU A 17 20.87 -17.00 11.41
CA LEU A 17 21.73 -16.58 10.31
C LEU A 17 23.16 -16.29 10.78
N TRP A 18 24.13 -16.74 10.00
CA TRP A 18 25.53 -16.41 10.26
C TRP A 18 25.78 -14.91 9.99
N PRO A 19 26.84 -14.32 10.56
CA PRO A 19 27.18 -12.91 10.31
C PRO A 19 27.25 -12.56 8.82
N GLU A 20 27.77 -13.47 8.01
CA GLU A 20 27.96 -13.28 6.57
C GLU A 20 26.65 -13.43 5.78
N GLU A 21 25.77 -14.33 6.21
CA GLU A 21 24.42 -14.47 5.66
C GLU A 21 23.56 -13.24 5.98
N ARG A 22 23.70 -12.65 7.18
CA ARG A 22 23.02 -11.40 7.53
C ARG A 22 23.45 -10.25 6.62
N LYS A 23 24.74 -10.15 6.29
CA LYS A 23 25.27 -9.16 5.32
C LYS A 23 24.70 -9.40 3.92
N LEU A 24 24.66 -10.66 3.47
CA LEU A 24 24.11 -11.01 2.17
C LEU A 24 22.62 -10.68 2.08
N ALA A 25 21.84 -11.03 3.09
CA ALA A 25 20.41 -10.73 3.16
C ALA A 25 20.16 -9.21 3.11
N ALA A 26 20.91 -8.43 3.88
CA ALA A 26 20.83 -6.98 3.84
C ALA A 26 21.18 -6.41 2.46
N HIS A 27 22.19 -6.97 1.78
CA HIS A 27 22.57 -6.58 0.42
C HIS A 27 21.46 -6.87 -0.60
N VAL A 28 20.86 -8.07 -0.56
CA VAL A 28 19.75 -8.43 -1.45
C VAL A 28 18.55 -7.51 -1.27
N LEU A 29 18.18 -7.20 -0.02
CA LEU A 29 17.08 -6.28 0.27
C LEU A 29 17.37 -4.85 -0.15
N LYS A 30 18.63 -4.42 -0.04
CA LYS A 30 19.04 -3.10 -0.50
C LYS A 30 18.97 -3.00 -2.02
N ASN A 31 19.37 -4.03 -2.75
CA ASN A 31 19.26 -4.07 -4.21
C ASN A 31 17.80 -4.09 -4.68
N ASN A 32 16.90 -4.72 -3.92
CA ASN A 32 15.47 -4.82 -4.22
C ASN A 32 14.61 -3.81 -3.45
N GLU A 33 15.19 -2.69 -3.01
CA GLU A 33 14.49 -1.79 -2.08
C GLU A 33 13.19 -1.19 -2.65
N MET A 34 13.10 -1.05 -3.97
CA MET A 34 11.90 -0.58 -4.68
C MET A 34 10.76 -1.59 -4.70
N ALA A 35 11.06 -2.89 -4.50
CA ALA A 35 10.04 -3.93 -4.45
C ALA A 35 9.35 -4.04 -3.07
N LEU A 36 9.87 -3.32 -2.07
CA LEU A 36 9.38 -3.39 -0.69
C LEU A 36 8.50 -2.18 -0.36
N ALA A 37 7.24 -2.44 -0.01
CA ALA A 37 6.30 -1.41 0.43
C ALA A 37 6.33 -1.27 1.96
N TRP A 38 7.00 -0.21 2.45
CA TRP A 38 7.08 0.11 3.89
C TRP A 38 5.89 0.92 4.41
N ASP A 39 5.21 1.62 3.51
CA ASP A 39 4.01 2.40 3.79
C ASP A 39 3.03 2.27 2.60
N LYS A 40 1.75 2.58 2.82
CA LYS A 40 0.71 2.59 1.79
C LYS A 40 1.06 3.50 0.62
N SER A 41 1.83 4.57 0.83
CA SER A 41 2.34 5.45 -0.24
C SER A 41 3.32 4.75 -1.19
N LYS A 42 4.01 3.70 -0.73
CA LYS A 42 4.95 2.90 -1.53
C LYS A 42 4.32 1.66 -2.13
N LYS A 43 3.03 1.44 -1.87
CA LYS A 43 2.27 0.34 -2.48
C LYS A 43 2.08 0.67 -3.96
N GLY A 44 2.73 -0.09 -4.84
CA GLY A 44 2.52 0.04 -6.29
C GLY A 44 1.13 -0.39 -6.73
N CYS A 45 0.77 -0.02 -7.96
CA CYS A 45 -0.38 -0.56 -8.69
C CYS A 45 0.10 -1.52 -9.79
N PHE A 46 -0.76 -2.45 -10.17
CA PHE A 46 -0.52 -3.25 -11.36
C PHE A 46 -0.48 -2.33 -12.59
N HIS A 47 0.43 -2.63 -13.50
CA HIS A 47 0.55 -1.86 -14.73
C HIS A 47 -0.43 -2.41 -15.78
N ASP A 48 -1.21 -1.52 -16.37
CA ASP A 48 -2.27 -1.84 -17.35
C ASP A 48 -1.79 -2.66 -18.57
N ASN A 49 -0.50 -2.56 -18.93
CA ASN A 49 0.10 -3.33 -20.02
C ASN A 49 0.19 -4.84 -19.72
N TYR A 50 0.20 -5.22 -18.44
CA TYR A 50 0.28 -6.62 -18.01
C TYR A 50 -1.05 -7.13 -17.50
N PHE A 51 -1.85 -6.27 -16.86
CA PHE A 51 -3.14 -6.62 -16.28
C PHE A 51 -4.20 -5.64 -16.77
N PRO A 52 -5.05 -6.01 -17.74
CA PRO A 52 -6.12 -5.12 -18.18
C PRO A 52 -7.10 -4.86 -17.01
N PRO A 53 -7.74 -3.68 -16.99
CA PRO A 53 -8.70 -3.34 -15.94
C PRO A 53 -9.88 -4.32 -15.94
N ALA A 54 -10.38 -4.64 -14.75
CA ALA A 54 -11.54 -5.51 -14.60
C ALA A 54 -12.81 -4.82 -15.13
N ILE A 55 -13.51 -5.48 -16.06
CA ILE A 55 -14.77 -4.98 -16.62
C ILE A 55 -15.92 -5.60 -15.84
N ILE A 56 -16.70 -4.76 -15.16
CA ILE A 56 -17.92 -5.19 -14.48
C ILE A 56 -19.03 -5.32 -15.52
N PRO A 57 -19.61 -6.52 -15.76
CA PRO A 57 -20.70 -6.68 -16.70
C PRO A 57 -21.95 -5.99 -16.17
N THR A 58 -22.52 -5.07 -16.95
CA THR A 58 -23.73 -4.31 -16.57
C THR A 58 -24.92 -4.67 -17.46
N ILE A 59 -26.11 -4.78 -16.87
CA ILE A 59 -27.37 -4.77 -17.61
C ILE A 59 -27.86 -3.33 -17.79
N LYS A 60 -28.82 -3.07 -18.69
CA LYS A 60 -29.44 -1.73 -18.81
C LYS A 60 -30.14 -1.37 -17.49
N HIS A 61 -29.59 -0.39 -16.78
CA HIS A 61 -30.11 0.09 -15.50
C HIS A 61 -30.03 1.61 -15.43
N ILE A 62 -30.73 2.20 -14.46
CA ILE A 62 -30.64 3.62 -14.13
C ILE A 62 -29.63 3.72 -12.98
N PRO A 63 -28.60 4.59 -13.05
CA PRO A 63 -27.66 4.79 -11.95
C PRO A 63 -28.41 5.16 -10.67
N TRP A 64 -28.10 4.46 -9.57
CA TRP A 64 -28.71 4.73 -8.27
C TRP A 64 -27.92 5.81 -7.54
N VAL A 65 -28.58 6.93 -7.19
CA VAL A 65 -27.98 8.00 -6.39
C VAL A 65 -28.60 7.96 -4.99
N HIS A 66 -27.81 7.55 -4.00
CA HIS A 66 -28.19 7.61 -2.59
C HIS A 66 -27.41 8.71 -1.88
N ARG A 67 -28.11 9.58 -1.15
CA ARG A 67 -27.45 10.57 -0.29
C ARG A 67 -26.86 9.86 0.93
N GLN A 68 -25.53 9.89 1.07
CA GLN A 68 -24.86 9.35 2.24
C GLN A 68 -25.26 10.12 3.50
N PRO A 69 -25.55 9.43 4.62
CA PRO A 69 -25.79 10.09 5.91
C PRO A 69 -24.54 10.85 6.38
N PRO A 70 -24.69 11.87 7.24
CA PRO A 70 -23.55 12.64 7.75
C PRO A 70 -22.60 11.75 8.56
N ILE A 71 -21.30 11.99 8.42
CA ILE A 71 -20.27 11.28 9.18
C ILE A 71 -20.37 11.74 10.65
N PRO A 72 -20.40 10.81 11.62
CA PRO A 72 -20.40 11.17 13.04
C PRO A 72 -19.17 12.01 13.41
N PRO A 73 -19.33 13.03 14.29
CA PRO A 73 -18.24 13.97 14.60
C PRO A 73 -17.04 13.29 15.24
N GLY A 74 -17.24 12.22 16.03
CA GLY A 74 -16.16 11.49 16.69
C GLY A 74 -15.19 10.76 15.76
N ILE A 75 -15.60 10.47 14.51
CA ILE A 75 -14.75 9.76 13.52
C ILE A 75 -14.44 10.63 12.30
N HIS A 76 -14.89 11.87 12.28
CA HIS A 76 -14.85 12.73 11.11
C HIS A 76 -13.41 12.92 10.59
N ASP A 77 -12.49 13.25 11.50
CA ASP A 77 -11.10 13.53 11.14
C ASP A 77 -10.34 12.27 10.70
N GLU A 78 -10.67 11.12 11.29
CA GLU A 78 -10.12 9.82 10.88
C GLU A 78 -10.56 9.44 9.47
N VAL A 79 -11.84 9.67 9.14
CA VAL A 79 -12.37 9.41 7.79
C VAL A 79 -11.70 10.32 6.77
N ILE A 80 -11.50 11.60 7.08
CA ILE A 80 -10.79 12.53 6.20
C ILE A 80 -9.35 12.08 5.99
N ALA A 81 -8.64 11.69 7.05
CA ALA A 81 -7.27 11.20 6.96
C ALA A 81 -7.18 9.93 6.09
N LEU A 82 -8.13 9.01 6.25
CA LEU A 82 -8.22 7.78 5.45
C LEU A 82 -8.43 8.09 3.96
N ILE A 83 -9.36 8.99 3.63
CA ILE A 83 -9.64 9.36 2.23
C ILE A 83 -8.40 10.02 1.61
N LYS A 84 -7.75 10.95 2.32
CA LYS A 84 -6.50 11.58 1.85
C LYS A 84 -5.40 10.54 1.60
N SER A 85 -5.25 9.55 2.47
CA SER A 85 -4.29 8.45 2.30
C SER A 85 -4.61 7.59 1.06
N LYS A 86 -5.89 7.33 0.78
CA LYS A 86 -6.30 6.59 -0.41
C LYS A 86 -6.08 7.36 -1.72
N ILE A 87 -6.27 8.68 -1.70
CA ILE A 87 -5.94 9.55 -2.83
C ILE A 87 -4.42 9.59 -3.04
N ALA A 88 -3.63 9.77 -1.97
CA ALA A 88 -2.17 9.80 -2.05
C ALA A 88 -1.55 8.48 -2.54
N SER A 89 -2.20 7.35 -2.28
CA SER A 89 -1.79 6.03 -2.80
C SER A 89 -2.29 5.74 -4.21
N GLY A 90 -3.03 6.67 -4.85
CA GLY A 90 -3.55 6.49 -6.21
C GLY A 90 -4.70 5.48 -6.33
N VAL A 91 -5.27 5.02 -5.21
CA VAL A 91 -6.42 4.09 -5.22
C VAL A 91 -7.71 4.82 -5.55
N TYR A 92 -7.85 6.07 -5.07
CA TYR A 92 -9.01 6.92 -5.32
C TYR A 92 -8.63 8.09 -6.22
N GLU A 93 -9.50 8.39 -7.17
CA GLU A 93 -9.38 9.52 -8.08
C GLU A 93 -10.51 10.54 -7.81
N PRO A 94 -10.24 11.85 -7.94
CA PRO A 94 -11.30 12.86 -7.98
C PRO A 94 -12.27 12.56 -9.12
N SER A 95 -13.57 12.54 -8.82
CA SER A 95 -14.65 12.32 -9.79
C SER A 95 -15.24 13.63 -10.30
#